data_AF-A0A6J2UFP0-F1
#
_entry.id   AF-A0A6J2UFP0-F1
#
_cell.length_a   1.000
_cell.length_b   1.000
_cell.length_c   1.000
_cell.angle_alpha   90.00
_cell.angle_beta   90.00
_cell.angle_gamma   90.00
#
_symmetry.space_group_name_H-M   'P 1'
#
loop_
_entity.id
_entity.type
_entity.pdbx_description
1 polymer ?
#
loop_
_entity_poly.entity_id
_entity_poly.type
_entity_poly.pdbx_seq_one_letter_code
_entity_poly.pdbx_strand_id
1 'polypeptide(L)'
;MKIFRFRLVKVLLLAFLIVNLVFFYYTWNTLLWRRISKALASSSSEPKAGPQVGKLSAKDKARNANKHIRKSITIVFYGHYNFEHDLKATIDSILDVIPNMPILVLQEGAAEYAYPPIKYERNLTSGEEHTVRFMSLAFDVQKTHDQLDPLREIHTKYVLFMPDSVRLSSKNLLQKILREINTVGGNIGKSSQQHRVTIAPEQTVRRLLIVPFVGNLKSFSGCTQIKMDLPHWTMEYVATNNSAHCDLFVQKHAILLDVEVLRSMPEPFTLPFPEMLYIQAKIANLATTVFPQYFQEGRRLFSSFHTKQRRMELRRRQFRDMYRKLQIKRIVRRTHKVNTKASTNSNNANWQPHSLVLDSQFSSSNFSLPQVTEIDLFGCERTTKSCIGTVYNNRPFYYYLGKHTPPCCLDKLKTTFNHVLEEFENVGIRYWLDNYSLKSAIETNQLSPDAYDIDISFNVQDLERSNAMKKSQSKPFVDNEGFYWIKATDGHYFRVQFSKLNQVGVNLLPYEITGNEVRANGFFGWKASSFSADYLHPMSTVLFLGKSVMCPNNVLEYLESKDIKVKSEDMAIEDE
;
A
#
# COMPACT_ATOMS: atom_id res chain seq x y z
N MET A 1 -71.30 -32.95 -27.57
CA MET A 1 -70.20 -32.04 -27.16
C MET A 1 -70.55 -30.54 -27.07
N LYS A 2 -71.66 -30.03 -27.66
CA LYS A 2 -71.99 -28.58 -27.61
C LYS A 2 -72.58 -28.09 -26.26
N ILE A 3 -73.25 -28.97 -25.50
CA ILE A 3 -73.90 -28.61 -24.22
C ILE A 3 -72.89 -28.41 -23.07
N PHE A 4 -71.77 -29.15 -23.09
CA PHE A 4 -70.74 -29.07 -22.05
C PHE A 4 -69.93 -27.76 -22.12
N ARG A 5 -69.68 -27.24 -23.32
CA ARG A 5 -69.00 -25.94 -23.53
C ARG A 5 -69.83 -24.77 -22.97
N PHE A 6 -71.16 -24.82 -23.11
CA PHE A 6 -72.04 -23.77 -22.59
C PHE A 6 -72.07 -23.73 -21.05
N ARG A 7 -71.98 -24.89 -20.39
CA ARG A 7 -71.89 -24.96 -18.92
C ARG A 7 -70.55 -24.45 -18.40
N LEU A 8 -69.45 -24.77 -19.07
CA LEU A 8 -68.11 -24.30 -18.68
C LEU A 8 -67.96 -22.78 -18.81
N VAL A 9 -68.51 -22.19 -19.87
CA VAL A 9 -68.51 -20.73 -20.07
C VAL A 9 -69.35 -20.02 -19.00
N LYS A 10 -70.51 -20.59 -18.60
CA LYS A 10 -71.33 -20.04 -17.51
C LYS A 10 -70.61 -20.09 -16.16
N VAL A 11 -69.87 -21.17 -15.87
CA VAL A 11 -69.09 -21.30 -14.64
C VAL A 11 -67.92 -20.32 -14.63
N LEU A 12 -67.22 -20.12 -15.76
CA LEU A 12 -66.15 -19.13 -15.87
C LEU A 12 -66.66 -17.69 -15.71
N LEU A 13 -67.83 -17.36 -16.28
CA LEU A 13 -68.46 -16.06 -16.11
C LEU A 13 -68.84 -15.80 -14.65
N LEU A 14 -69.38 -16.81 -13.98
CA LEU A 14 -69.78 -16.70 -12.57
C LEU A 14 -68.55 -16.57 -11.65
N ALA A 15 -67.47 -17.30 -11.93
CA ALA A 15 -66.20 -17.15 -11.23
C ALA A 15 -65.60 -15.75 -11.44
N PHE A 16 -65.64 -15.21 -12.66
CA PHE A 16 -65.16 -13.86 -12.95
C PHE A 16 -65.98 -12.78 -12.23
N LEU A 17 -67.29 -12.99 -12.09
CA LEU A 17 -68.17 -12.11 -11.32
C LEU A 17 -67.82 -12.11 -9.83
N ILE A 18 -67.57 -13.29 -9.26
CA ILE A 18 -67.17 -13.43 -7.84
C ILE A 18 -65.83 -12.76 -7.58
N VAL A 19 -64.83 -12.97 -8.46
CA VAL A 19 -63.50 -12.35 -8.30
C VAL A 19 -63.60 -10.81 -8.36
N ASN A 20 -64.39 -10.26 -9.28
CA ASN A 20 -64.61 -8.81 -9.35
C ASN A 20 -65.36 -8.29 -8.12
N LEU A 21 -66.30 -9.06 -7.55
CA LEU A 21 -67.03 -8.67 -6.35
C LEU A 21 -66.11 -8.65 -5.12
N VAL A 22 -65.18 -9.60 -5.01
CA VAL A 22 -64.14 -9.60 -3.96
C VAL A 22 -63.18 -8.43 -4.14
N PHE A 23 -62.79 -8.11 -5.37
CA PHE A 23 -61.94 -6.96 -5.67
C PHE A 23 -62.66 -5.64 -5.36
N PHE A 24 -63.94 -5.55 -5.69
CA PHE A 24 -64.78 -4.40 -5.34
C PHE A 24 -64.95 -4.27 -3.82
N TYR A 25 -65.14 -5.36 -3.09
CA TYR A 25 -65.20 -5.34 -1.63
C TYR A 25 -63.91 -4.82 -0.99
N TYR A 26 -62.75 -5.31 -1.45
CA TYR A 26 -61.46 -4.85 -0.91
C TYR A 26 -61.15 -3.40 -1.26
N THR A 27 -61.45 -2.96 -2.48
CA THR A 27 -61.28 -1.56 -2.90
C THR A 27 -62.27 -0.64 -2.20
N TRP A 28 -63.52 -1.07 -2.00
CA TRP A 28 -64.55 -0.34 -1.24
C TRP A 28 -64.15 -0.15 0.22
N ASN A 29 -63.67 -1.22 0.87
CA ASN A 29 -63.29 -1.17 2.29
C ASN A 29 -62.00 -0.35 2.54
N THR A 30 -61.05 -0.36 1.59
CA THR A 30 -59.75 0.32 1.78
C THR A 30 -59.71 1.77 1.30
N LEU A 31 -60.43 2.11 0.22
CA LEU A 31 -60.35 3.44 -0.41
C LEU A 31 -61.55 4.33 -0.10
N LEU A 32 -62.77 3.78 -0.11
CA LEU A 32 -63.98 4.59 0.14
C LEU A 32 -64.18 4.85 1.63
N TRP A 33 -63.96 3.86 2.50
CA TRP A 33 -64.07 4.06 3.96
C TRP A 33 -63.02 5.06 4.51
N ARG A 34 -61.82 5.09 3.92
CA ARG A 34 -60.78 6.11 4.22
C ARG A 34 -61.12 7.51 3.72
N ARG A 35 -61.92 7.64 2.66
CA ARG A 35 -62.35 8.94 2.12
C ARG A 35 -63.58 9.47 2.84
N ILE A 36 -64.55 8.60 3.16
CA ILE A 36 -65.76 8.93 3.92
C ILE A 36 -65.41 9.29 5.37
N SER A 37 -64.50 8.55 6.03
CA SER A 37 -64.02 8.91 7.38
C SER A 37 -63.27 10.25 7.42
N LYS A 38 -62.52 10.61 6.36
CA LYS A 38 -61.89 11.94 6.23
C LYS A 38 -62.88 13.06 5.93
N ALA A 39 -63.96 12.78 5.21
CA ALA A 39 -64.99 13.77 4.89
C ALA A 39 -65.98 14.01 6.04
N LEU A 40 -66.27 12.98 6.85
CA LEU A 40 -67.13 13.10 8.04
C LEU A 40 -66.40 13.69 9.26
N ALA A 41 -65.07 13.60 9.31
CA ALA A 41 -64.27 14.23 10.36
C ALA A 41 -64.04 15.74 10.16
N SER A 42 -64.44 16.31 9.01
CA SER A 42 -64.25 17.74 8.70
C SER A 42 -65.47 18.63 8.96
N SER A 43 -66.52 18.14 9.62
CA SER A 43 -67.74 18.93 9.90
C SER A 43 -68.24 18.78 11.34
N SER A 44 -67.50 19.35 12.29
CA SER A 44 -68.07 19.87 13.55
C SER A 44 -67.03 20.73 14.27
N SER A 45 -67.11 22.03 14.01
CA SER A 45 -66.46 23.08 14.80
C SER A 45 -67.40 23.53 15.91
N GLU A 46 -67.00 23.36 17.17
CA GLU A 46 -67.27 24.30 18.27
C GLU A 46 -66.28 24.04 19.44
N PRO A 47 -66.01 25.03 20.32
CA PRO A 47 -64.65 25.51 20.54
C PRO A 47 -64.08 25.02 21.86
N LYS A 48 -62.95 24.31 21.83
CA LYS A 48 -62.13 24.07 23.03
C LYS A 48 -60.64 24.16 22.73
N ALA A 49 -60.02 25.12 23.40
CA ALA A 49 -58.60 25.32 23.66
C ALA A 49 -57.67 25.38 22.43
N GLY A 50 -56.89 26.47 22.36
CA GLY A 50 -55.89 26.71 21.33
C GLY A 50 -54.93 25.52 21.13
N PRO A 51 -54.24 25.47 19.97
CA PRO A 51 -53.49 24.31 19.56
C PRO A 51 -52.38 24.01 20.57
N GLN A 52 -52.60 23.00 21.41
CA GLN A 52 -51.48 22.22 21.91
C GLN A 52 -50.90 21.50 20.71
N VAL A 53 -49.96 22.18 20.05
CA VAL A 53 -48.83 21.54 19.40
C VAL A 53 -48.42 20.42 20.34
N GLY A 54 -48.73 19.17 19.98
CA GLY A 54 -48.21 18.03 20.70
C GLY A 54 -46.72 18.24 20.78
N LYS A 55 -46.23 18.65 21.95
CA LYS A 55 -44.80 18.83 22.19
C LYS A 55 -44.24 17.42 22.02
N LEU A 56 -43.77 17.09 20.81
CA LEU A 56 -42.76 16.06 20.64
C LEU A 56 -41.80 16.29 21.80
N SER A 57 -41.70 15.29 22.69
CA SER A 57 -40.87 15.38 23.88
C SER A 57 -39.50 15.91 23.43
N ALA A 58 -38.84 16.74 24.24
CA ALA A 58 -37.50 17.24 23.91
C ALA A 58 -36.56 16.08 23.49
N LYS A 59 -36.81 14.90 24.06
CA LYS A 59 -36.17 13.62 23.73
C LYS A 59 -36.49 13.13 22.30
N ASP A 60 -37.73 13.22 21.83
CA ASP A 60 -38.12 12.81 20.47
C ASP A 60 -37.71 13.82 19.39
N LYS A 61 -37.71 15.12 19.70
CA LYS A 61 -37.13 16.15 18.81
C LYS A 61 -35.61 15.96 18.65
N ALA A 62 -34.88 15.69 19.74
CA ALA A 62 -33.47 15.37 19.69
C ALA A 62 -33.19 14.06 18.93
N ARG A 63 -34.01 13.03 19.15
CA ARG A 63 -33.91 11.73 18.48
C ARG A 63 -34.17 11.80 16.98
N ASN A 64 -35.04 12.69 16.51
CA ASN A 64 -35.28 12.91 15.07
C ASN A 64 -34.24 13.83 14.41
N ALA A 65 -33.67 14.79 15.14
CA ALA A 65 -32.68 15.74 14.60
C ALA A 65 -31.40 15.06 14.09
N ASN A 66 -31.06 13.86 14.61
CA ASN A 66 -29.85 13.13 14.23
C ASN A 66 -30.11 11.99 13.22
N LYS A 67 -31.36 11.83 12.74
CA LYS A 67 -31.75 10.75 11.84
C LYS A 67 -30.94 10.73 10.53
N HIS A 68 -30.63 11.90 9.98
CA HIS A 68 -29.82 12.01 8.77
C HIS A 68 -28.40 11.44 8.97
N ILE A 69 -27.75 11.79 10.09
CA ILE A 69 -26.37 11.34 10.40
C ILE A 69 -26.34 9.82 10.56
N ARG A 70 -27.26 9.26 11.35
CA ARG A 70 -27.32 7.80 11.62
C ARG A 70 -27.60 6.96 10.38
N LYS A 71 -28.32 7.52 9.39
CA LYS A 71 -28.57 6.84 8.12
C LYS A 71 -27.42 6.99 7.12
N SER A 72 -26.57 8.01 7.31
CA SER A 72 -25.51 8.35 6.36
C SER A 72 -24.16 7.78 6.74
N ILE A 73 -23.86 7.64 8.04
CA ILE A 73 -22.54 7.24 8.54
C ILE A 73 -22.65 6.03 9.47
N THR A 74 -21.78 5.04 9.24
CA THR A 74 -21.38 4.03 10.23
C THR A 74 -20.00 4.38 10.77
N ILE A 75 -19.84 4.41 12.09
CA ILE A 75 -18.53 4.63 12.71
C ILE A 75 -17.84 3.28 12.86
N VAL A 76 -16.60 3.19 12.39
CA VAL A 76 -15.80 1.96 12.49
C VAL A 76 -14.54 2.24 13.31
N PHE A 77 -14.31 1.41 14.35
CA PHE A 77 -13.07 1.40 15.10
C PHE A 77 -12.22 0.21 14.66
N TYR A 78 -11.02 0.49 14.16
CA TYR A 78 -10.07 -0.52 13.71
C TYR A 78 -8.62 -0.07 13.94
N GLY A 79 -7.70 -1.03 14.08
CA GLY A 79 -6.27 -0.75 14.35
C GLY A 79 -5.96 -0.33 15.80
N HIS A 80 -6.87 -0.59 16.75
CA HIS A 80 -6.62 -0.42 18.19
C HIS A 80 -5.87 -1.63 18.76
N TYR A 81 -5.31 -1.50 19.97
CA TYR A 81 -4.57 -2.56 20.63
C TYR A 81 -5.28 -3.01 21.91
N ASN A 82 -5.52 -4.30 22.07
CA ASN A 82 -6.27 -4.83 23.22
C ASN A 82 -5.56 -4.61 24.57
N PHE A 83 -4.23 -4.54 24.59
CA PHE A 83 -3.47 -4.36 25.84
C PHE A 83 -3.54 -2.93 26.41
N GLU A 84 -3.90 -1.92 25.61
CA GLU A 84 -4.11 -0.56 26.09
C GLU A 84 -5.02 0.21 25.12
N HIS A 85 -6.24 0.53 25.56
CA HIS A 85 -7.25 1.21 24.76
C HIS A 85 -8.19 2.09 25.61
N ASP A 86 -8.93 2.99 24.95
CA ASP A 86 -9.93 3.90 25.55
C ASP A 86 -11.29 3.81 24.84
N LEU A 87 -11.56 2.65 24.22
CA LEU A 87 -12.74 2.41 23.40
C LEU A 87 -14.06 2.65 24.15
N LYS A 88 -14.19 2.17 25.39
CA LYS A 88 -15.43 2.32 26.17
C LYS A 88 -15.82 3.80 26.28
N ALA A 89 -14.93 4.64 26.81
CA ALA A 89 -15.21 6.06 26.99
C ALA A 89 -15.34 6.79 25.65
N THR A 90 -14.65 6.32 24.60
CA THR A 90 -14.79 6.85 23.24
C THR A 90 -16.20 6.59 22.68
N ILE A 91 -16.64 5.33 22.70
CA ILE A 91 -17.97 4.90 22.26
C ILE A 91 -19.04 5.61 23.08
N ASP A 92 -18.86 5.68 24.40
CA ASP A 92 -19.82 6.31 25.29
C ASP A 92 -19.99 7.80 24.95
N SER A 93 -18.90 8.53 24.72
CA SER A 93 -18.96 9.95 24.32
C SER A 93 -19.72 10.18 23.02
N ILE A 94 -19.66 9.23 22.08
CA ILE A 94 -20.36 9.33 20.79
C ILE A 94 -21.85 9.08 20.99
N LEU A 95 -22.20 8.04 21.73
CA LEU A 95 -23.60 7.66 21.99
C LEU A 95 -24.33 8.70 22.85
N ASP A 96 -23.62 9.36 23.77
CA ASP A 96 -24.18 10.43 24.60
C ASP A 96 -24.57 11.66 23.77
N VAL A 97 -23.83 11.97 22.70
CA VAL A 97 -24.15 13.06 21.77
C VAL A 97 -25.16 12.63 20.69
N ILE A 98 -25.03 11.40 20.19
CA ILE A 98 -25.86 10.83 19.13
C ILE A 98 -26.35 9.44 19.53
N PRO A 99 -27.52 9.35 20.18
CA PRO A 99 -28.05 8.06 20.60
C PRO A 99 -28.45 7.20 19.39
N ASN A 100 -28.19 5.90 19.48
CA ASN A 100 -28.38 4.90 18.42
C ASN A 100 -27.51 5.12 17.17
N MET A 101 -26.30 5.65 17.32
CA MET A 101 -25.34 5.68 16.22
C MET A 101 -24.86 4.25 15.89
N PRO A 102 -24.87 3.81 14.62
CA PRO A 102 -24.31 2.51 14.25
C PRO A 102 -22.78 2.55 14.40
N ILE A 103 -22.26 1.70 15.29
CA ILE A 103 -20.84 1.59 15.63
C ILE A 103 -20.40 0.13 15.43
N LEU A 104 -19.34 -0.06 14.66
CA LEU A 104 -18.73 -1.36 14.42
C LEU A 104 -17.28 -1.32 14.95
N VAL A 105 -16.96 -2.23 15.86
CA VAL A 105 -15.61 -2.41 16.40
C VAL A 105 -15.03 -3.67 15.79
N LEU A 106 -14.03 -3.50 14.92
CA LEU A 106 -13.36 -4.59 14.24
C LEU A 106 -12.14 -5.03 15.05
N GLN A 107 -12.06 -6.32 15.34
CA GLN A 107 -10.95 -6.95 16.02
C GLN A 107 -10.20 -7.84 15.04
N GLU A 108 -8.87 -7.77 15.05
CA GLU A 108 -8.05 -8.71 14.30
C GLU A 108 -8.11 -10.10 14.95
N GLY A 109 -8.19 -11.12 14.11
CA GLY A 109 -8.47 -12.49 14.52
C GLY A 109 -7.29 -13.33 14.97
N ALA A 110 -6.06 -12.85 14.84
CA ALA A 110 -4.90 -13.61 15.28
C ALA A 110 -4.85 -13.63 16.83
N ALA A 111 -4.66 -14.81 17.42
CA ALA A 111 -4.75 -15.06 18.86
C ALA A 111 -3.86 -14.14 19.73
N GLU A 112 -2.77 -13.59 19.18
CA GLU A 112 -1.87 -12.64 19.86
C GLU A 112 -2.54 -11.26 20.11
N TYR A 113 -3.55 -10.87 19.32
CA TYR A 113 -4.12 -9.52 19.31
C TYR A 113 -5.47 -9.40 20.02
N ALA A 114 -6.20 -10.50 20.21
CA ALA A 114 -7.52 -10.49 20.83
C ALA A 114 -7.50 -10.49 22.38
N TYR A 115 -6.31 -10.54 23.01
CA TYR A 115 -6.16 -10.59 24.46
C TYR A 115 -5.44 -9.35 25.02
N PRO A 116 -5.90 -8.78 26.16
CA PRO A 116 -7.09 -9.16 26.93
C PRO A 116 -8.40 -8.88 26.19
N PRO A 117 -9.51 -9.58 26.51
CA PRO A 117 -10.80 -9.31 25.90
C PRO A 117 -11.28 -7.89 26.21
N ILE A 118 -11.83 -7.22 25.21
CA ILE A 118 -12.40 -5.88 25.36
C ILE A 118 -13.71 -6.01 26.14
N LYS A 119 -13.73 -5.49 27.37
CA LYS A 119 -14.96 -5.43 28.18
C LYS A 119 -15.73 -4.16 27.82
N TYR A 120 -16.93 -4.32 27.28
CA TYR A 120 -17.84 -3.22 27.01
C TYR A 120 -19.19 -3.48 27.68
N GLU A 121 -19.46 -2.72 28.74
CA GLU A 121 -20.73 -2.75 29.47
C GLU A 121 -21.31 -1.35 29.49
N ARG A 122 -22.58 -1.23 29.09
CA ARG A 122 -23.37 0.00 29.14
C ARG A 122 -24.78 -0.36 29.59
N ASN A 123 -25.35 0.47 30.45
CA ASN A 123 -26.77 0.34 30.82
C ASN A 123 -27.61 0.78 29.63
N LEU A 124 -27.95 -0.19 28.77
CA LEU A 124 -28.67 0.04 27.53
C LEU A 124 -30.13 0.40 27.85
N THR A 125 -30.60 1.50 27.28
CA THR A 125 -32.05 1.79 27.29
C THR A 125 -32.72 1.00 26.17
N SER A 126 -33.98 0.59 26.37
CA SER A 126 -34.72 -0.26 25.41
C SER A 126 -34.62 0.29 23.98
N GLY A 127 -33.95 -0.45 23.09
CA GLY A 127 -33.70 -0.07 21.68
C GLY A 127 -32.24 0.23 21.31
N GLU A 128 -31.33 0.38 22.27
CA GLU A 128 -29.90 0.64 22.01
C GLU A 128 -29.04 -0.63 21.86
N GLU A 129 -29.58 -1.80 22.21
CA GLU A 129 -28.85 -3.08 22.35
C GLU A 129 -28.12 -3.54 21.08
N HIS A 130 -28.55 -3.09 19.90
CA HIS A 130 -28.02 -3.56 18.61
C HIS A 130 -27.18 -2.51 17.87
N THR A 131 -26.83 -1.41 18.55
CA THR A 131 -26.19 -0.23 17.93
C THR A 131 -24.66 -0.36 17.86
N VAL A 132 -24.06 -0.99 18.86
CA VAL A 132 -22.62 -1.27 18.93
C VAL A 132 -22.42 -2.76 18.66
N ARG A 133 -21.64 -3.09 17.63
CA ARG A 133 -21.30 -4.49 17.29
C ARG A 133 -19.80 -4.70 17.35
N PHE A 134 -19.39 -5.80 17.96
CA PHE A 134 -18.00 -6.27 17.94
C PHE A 134 -17.89 -7.42 16.95
N MET A 135 -16.98 -7.31 16.00
CA MET A 135 -16.78 -8.31 14.96
C MET A 135 -15.30 -8.70 14.89
N SER A 136 -15.03 -10.00 14.93
CA SER A 136 -13.70 -10.55 14.69
C SER A 136 -13.50 -10.80 13.21
N LEU A 137 -12.35 -10.37 12.68
CA LEU A 137 -11.89 -10.64 11.32
C LEU A 137 -11.14 -11.98 11.22
N ALA A 138 -11.14 -12.79 12.28
CA ALA A 138 -10.59 -14.15 12.24
C ALA A 138 -11.34 -15.02 11.25
N PHE A 139 -10.61 -15.92 10.61
CA PHE A 139 -11.25 -17.08 10.00
C PHE A 139 -11.95 -17.91 11.07
N ASP A 140 -13.23 -18.24 10.84
CA ASP A 140 -14.05 -19.07 11.71
C ASP A 140 -14.82 -20.06 10.83
N VAL A 141 -14.57 -21.35 11.03
CA VAL A 141 -15.18 -22.44 10.23
C VAL A 141 -16.70 -22.49 10.41
N GLN A 142 -17.24 -21.97 11.51
CA GLN A 142 -18.67 -22.00 11.79
C GLN A 142 -19.45 -20.89 11.09
N LYS A 143 -18.76 -19.87 10.56
CA LYS A 143 -19.38 -18.70 9.94
C LYS A 143 -19.31 -18.79 8.42
N THR A 144 -20.38 -18.31 7.78
CA THR A 144 -20.40 -18.15 6.32
C THR A 144 -19.52 -16.98 5.88
N HIS A 145 -19.13 -16.97 4.60
CA HIS A 145 -18.36 -15.87 4.01
C HIS A 145 -19.04 -14.50 4.28
N ASP A 146 -20.36 -14.42 4.11
CA ASP A 146 -21.11 -13.18 4.31
C ASP A 146 -21.10 -12.71 5.77
N GLN A 147 -21.01 -13.63 6.74
CA GLN A 147 -20.90 -13.31 8.16
C GLN A 147 -19.47 -12.93 8.58
N LEU A 148 -18.46 -13.27 7.76
CA LEU A 148 -17.06 -12.89 7.97
C LEU A 148 -16.70 -11.58 7.28
N ASP A 149 -17.52 -11.10 6.34
CA ASP A 149 -17.28 -9.86 5.60
C ASP A 149 -17.73 -8.62 6.39
N PRO A 150 -16.81 -7.79 6.92
CA PRO A 150 -17.16 -6.56 7.66
C PRO A 150 -17.92 -5.53 6.80
N LEU A 151 -17.83 -5.57 5.47
CA LEU A 151 -18.53 -4.63 4.60
C LEU A 151 -20.03 -4.90 4.51
N ARG A 152 -20.47 -6.12 4.83
CA ARG A 152 -21.89 -6.50 4.86
C ARG A 152 -22.62 -5.95 6.07
N GLU A 153 -21.93 -5.80 7.19
CA GLU A 153 -22.44 -5.16 8.41
C GLU A 153 -22.63 -3.64 8.25
N ILE A 154 -22.08 -3.05 7.19
CA ILE A 154 -22.14 -1.62 6.92
C ILE A 154 -23.23 -1.32 5.88
N HIS A 155 -24.35 -0.76 6.35
CA HIS A 155 -25.52 -0.43 5.52
C HIS A 155 -25.66 1.05 5.16
N THR A 156 -24.76 1.90 5.67
CA THR A 156 -24.79 3.34 5.42
C THR A 156 -23.99 3.70 4.18
N LYS A 157 -24.16 4.93 3.67
CA LYS A 157 -23.43 5.39 2.48
C LYS A 157 -21.93 5.62 2.78
N TYR A 158 -21.63 6.18 3.95
CA TYR A 158 -20.27 6.55 4.33
C TYR A 158 -19.81 5.79 5.56
N VAL A 159 -18.52 5.46 5.60
CA VAL A 159 -17.84 4.94 6.78
C VAL A 159 -16.92 5.99 7.34
N LEU A 160 -17.04 6.23 8.64
CA LEU A 160 -16.13 7.08 9.40
C LEU A 160 -15.23 6.19 10.25
N PHE A 161 -14.01 5.97 9.78
CA PHE A 161 -12.97 5.33 10.57
C PHE A 161 -12.50 6.29 11.65
N MET A 162 -12.71 5.92 12.90
CA MET A 162 -12.24 6.67 14.06
C MET A 162 -11.08 5.93 14.73
N PRO A 163 -9.98 6.63 15.06
CA PRO A 163 -8.94 6.06 15.90
C PRO A 163 -9.47 5.91 17.34
N ASP A 164 -8.72 5.23 18.20
CA ASP A 164 -9.05 5.15 19.62
C ASP A 164 -8.79 6.49 20.35
N SER A 165 -9.39 6.62 21.54
CA SER A 165 -9.30 7.78 22.44
C SER A 165 -9.79 9.05 21.76
N VAL A 166 -11.05 9.06 21.34
CA VAL A 166 -11.73 10.20 20.72
C VAL A 166 -12.82 10.68 21.65
N ARG A 167 -13.07 11.99 21.68
CA ARG A 167 -14.23 12.56 22.39
C ARG A 167 -15.05 13.39 21.44
N LEU A 168 -16.34 13.06 21.34
CA LEU A 168 -17.28 13.87 20.58
C LEU A 168 -18.01 14.81 21.53
N SER A 169 -17.87 16.12 21.34
CA SER A 169 -18.56 17.12 22.16
C SER A 169 -19.86 17.61 21.54
N SER A 170 -19.95 17.64 20.21
CA SER A 170 -21.14 18.12 19.51
C SER A 170 -21.38 17.43 18.17
N LYS A 171 -22.64 17.30 17.79
CA LYS A 171 -23.07 16.74 16.50
C LYS A 171 -22.76 17.64 15.29
N ASN A 172 -22.51 18.93 15.53
CA ASN A 172 -22.33 19.93 14.49
C ASN A 172 -21.10 19.61 13.61
N LEU A 173 -20.05 19.04 14.22
CA LEU A 173 -18.85 18.64 13.50
C LEU A 173 -19.15 17.58 12.44
N LEU A 174 -19.86 16.50 12.81
CA LEU A 174 -20.25 15.43 11.86
C LEU A 174 -21.17 15.95 10.75
N GLN A 175 -22.06 16.90 11.04
CA GLN A 175 -22.88 17.53 10.01
C GLN A 175 -22.06 18.33 9.01
N LYS A 176 -21.03 19.05 9.47
CA LYS A 176 -20.14 19.81 8.58
C LYS A 176 -19.26 18.89 7.74
N ILE A 177 -18.73 17.81 8.32
CA ILE A 177 -17.97 16.78 7.60
C ILE A 177 -18.85 16.17 6.48
N LEU A 178 -20.10 15.82 6.80
CA LEU A 178 -21.05 15.32 5.81
C LEU A 178 -21.39 16.34 4.71
N ARG A 179 -21.40 17.63 5.02
CA ARG A 179 -21.58 18.66 3.99
C ARG A 179 -20.37 18.71 3.08
N GLU A 180 -19.16 18.72 3.64
CA GLU A 180 -17.91 18.84 2.88
C GLU A 180 -17.72 17.72 1.85
N ILE A 181 -17.97 16.47 2.25
CA ILE A 181 -17.84 15.34 1.32
C ILE A 181 -18.85 15.42 0.17
N ASN A 182 -20.00 16.05 0.40
CA ASN A 182 -21.07 16.21 -0.58
C ASN A 182 -20.96 17.49 -1.43
N THR A 183 -20.28 18.55 -0.97
CA THR A 183 -20.30 19.89 -1.62
C THR A 183 -19.42 20.01 -2.86
N VAL A 184 -18.31 19.28 -2.96
CA VAL A 184 -17.28 19.56 -3.99
C VAL A 184 -17.57 18.85 -5.33
N GLY A 185 -18.71 18.15 -5.48
CA GLY A 185 -19.13 17.55 -6.76
C GLY A 185 -19.44 18.56 -7.89
N GLY A 186 -19.36 19.88 -7.62
CA GLY A 186 -19.70 20.93 -8.59
C GLY A 186 -18.66 22.03 -8.81
N ASN A 187 -17.42 21.90 -8.29
CA ASN A 187 -16.41 22.97 -8.32
C ASN A 187 -15.05 22.57 -8.93
N ILE A 188 -15.04 21.60 -9.85
CA ILE A 188 -13.98 21.51 -10.87
C ILE A 188 -14.62 22.05 -12.15
N GLY A 189 -14.35 23.31 -12.50
CA GLY A 189 -14.85 23.93 -13.74
C GLY A 189 -15.80 25.13 -13.59
N LYS A 190 -15.56 26.04 -12.64
CA LYS A 190 -16.15 27.40 -12.71
C LYS A 190 -15.09 28.48 -12.57
N SER A 191 -14.11 28.47 -13.48
CA SER A 191 -13.60 29.72 -14.03
C SER A 191 -14.38 29.99 -15.32
N SER A 192 -15.07 31.13 -15.34
CA SER A 192 -15.51 31.87 -16.54
C SER A 192 -16.42 31.16 -17.56
N GLN A 193 -17.59 31.77 -17.73
CA GLN A 193 -18.48 31.76 -18.90
C GLN A 193 -19.54 30.66 -19.01
N GLN A 194 -20.72 31.14 -19.37
CA GLN A 194 -21.96 30.43 -19.59
C GLN A 194 -21.80 29.44 -20.76
N HIS A 195 -21.93 28.15 -20.48
CA HIS A 195 -22.61 27.21 -21.38
C HIS A 195 -23.07 26.00 -20.58
N ARG A 196 -24.40 25.75 -20.58
CA ARG A 196 -24.97 24.50 -20.07
C ARG A 196 -24.63 23.39 -21.05
N VAL A 197 -23.56 22.65 -20.78
CA VAL A 197 -23.32 21.34 -21.37
C VAL A 197 -23.68 20.30 -20.30
N THR A 198 -24.72 19.53 -20.56
CA THR A 198 -25.10 18.35 -19.76
C THR A 198 -24.05 17.25 -19.99
N ILE A 199 -23.08 17.17 -19.09
CA ILE A 199 -22.10 16.07 -19.04
C ILE A 199 -22.72 14.92 -18.22
N ALA A 200 -22.55 13.70 -18.72
CA ALA A 200 -23.02 12.45 -18.12
C ALA A 200 -22.51 12.26 -16.67
N PRO A 201 -23.28 11.61 -15.77
CA PRO A 201 -22.99 11.51 -14.33
C PRO A 201 -22.00 10.38 -13.99
N GLU A 202 -20.97 10.15 -14.82
CA GLU A 202 -20.17 8.90 -14.76
C GLU A 202 -18.74 9.07 -14.21
N GLN A 203 -18.37 10.25 -13.73
CA GLN A 203 -17.14 10.43 -12.95
C GLN A 203 -17.45 11.05 -11.59
N THR A 204 -18.11 10.28 -10.73
CA THR A 204 -18.10 10.61 -9.29
C THR A 204 -16.65 10.51 -8.82
N VAL A 205 -15.99 11.65 -8.65
CA VAL A 205 -14.63 11.72 -8.08
C VAL A 205 -14.67 10.99 -6.73
N ARG A 206 -14.02 9.84 -6.66
CA ARG A 206 -13.92 9.02 -5.44
C ARG A 206 -13.04 9.77 -4.44
N ARG A 207 -13.59 10.11 -3.28
CA ARG A 207 -12.95 10.99 -2.28
C ARG A 207 -12.69 10.31 -0.96
N LEU A 208 -11.61 10.75 -0.33
CA LEU A 208 -11.23 10.41 1.03
C LEU A 208 -11.07 11.72 1.82
N LEU A 209 -11.83 11.87 2.89
CA LEU A 209 -11.77 13.06 3.75
C LEU A 209 -11.06 12.70 5.06
N ILE A 210 -9.99 13.42 5.34
CA ILE A 210 -9.14 13.25 6.52
C ILE A 210 -9.54 14.30 7.54
N VAL A 211 -9.88 13.90 8.76
CA VAL A 211 -10.28 14.82 9.84
C VAL A 211 -9.22 14.78 10.95
N PRO A 212 -8.43 15.85 11.13
CA PRO A 212 -7.36 15.90 12.12
C PRO A 212 -7.88 16.05 13.55
N PHE A 213 -6.98 15.98 14.53
CA PHE A 213 -7.26 16.16 15.96
C PHE A 213 -6.58 17.42 16.51
N VAL A 214 -7.13 17.97 17.60
CA VAL A 214 -6.63 19.22 18.21
C VAL A 214 -5.19 19.08 18.72
N GLY A 215 -4.78 17.89 19.18
CA GLY A 215 -3.42 17.65 19.67
C GLY A 215 -2.37 17.51 18.57
N ASN A 216 -2.77 17.57 17.28
CA ASN A 216 -1.83 17.51 16.17
C ASN A 216 -0.96 18.78 16.12
N LEU A 217 0.35 18.58 15.92
CA LEU A 217 1.34 19.65 15.83
C LEU A 217 1.18 20.38 14.49
N LYS A 218 0.88 21.69 14.56
CA LYS A 218 0.77 22.57 13.39
C LYS A 218 2.12 22.82 12.70
N SER A 219 3.22 22.72 13.43
CA SER A 219 4.60 22.88 12.93
C SER A 219 5.09 21.67 12.13
N PHE A 220 4.43 20.52 12.25
CA PHE A 220 4.78 19.33 11.49
C PHE A 220 3.81 19.18 10.34
N SER A 221 4.34 19.14 9.11
CA SER A 221 3.55 18.74 7.96
C SER A 221 3.12 17.29 8.16
N GLY A 222 1.89 17.09 8.65
CA GLY A 222 1.31 15.75 8.83
C GLY A 222 1.12 15.00 7.51
N CYS A 223 1.43 15.63 6.38
CA CYS A 223 1.16 15.17 5.05
C CYS A 223 2.39 14.58 4.35
N THR A 224 2.20 13.45 3.67
CA THR A 224 3.23 12.75 2.92
C THR A 224 2.68 12.30 1.57
N GLN A 225 3.44 12.55 0.51
CA GLN A 225 3.18 12.01 -0.82
C GLN A 225 3.80 10.62 -0.96
N ILE A 226 3.07 9.73 -1.63
CA ILE A 226 3.50 8.36 -1.90
C ILE A 226 3.76 8.24 -3.41
N LYS A 227 5.00 7.88 -3.76
CA LYS A 227 5.38 7.47 -5.12
C LYS A 227 5.64 5.97 -5.12
N MET A 228 5.00 5.26 -6.05
CA MET A 228 5.14 3.81 -6.17
C MET A 228 5.71 3.46 -7.53
N ASP A 229 6.76 2.66 -7.51
CA ASP A 229 7.39 2.07 -8.68
C ASP A 229 7.40 0.55 -8.48
N LEU A 230 6.25 -0.05 -8.81
CA LEU A 230 6.00 -1.47 -8.61
C LEU A 230 6.92 -2.37 -9.47
N PRO A 231 7.25 -2.02 -10.73
CA PRO A 231 8.24 -2.75 -11.53
C PRO A 231 9.62 -2.82 -10.86
N HIS A 232 10.06 -1.73 -10.22
CA HIS A 232 11.35 -1.67 -9.50
C HIS A 232 11.23 -1.95 -8.00
N TRP A 233 10.11 -2.53 -7.54
CA TRP A 233 9.90 -2.92 -6.13
C TRP A 233 10.08 -1.77 -5.14
N THR A 234 9.89 -0.53 -5.57
CA THR A 234 10.30 0.66 -4.83
C THR A 234 9.08 1.48 -4.43
N MET A 235 9.10 1.95 -3.18
CA MET A 235 8.12 2.87 -2.65
C MET A 235 8.83 4.06 -2.01
N GLU A 236 8.40 5.25 -2.34
CA GLU A 236 8.98 6.49 -1.85
C GLU A 236 7.93 7.33 -1.11
N TYR A 237 8.31 7.76 0.10
CA TYR A 237 7.54 8.65 0.95
C TYR A 237 8.23 10.01 0.97
N VAL A 238 7.54 11.05 0.52
CA VAL A 238 8.05 12.42 0.50
C VAL A 238 7.20 13.29 1.41
N ALA A 239 7.78 13.81 2.49
CA ALA A 239 7.09 14.75 3.36
C ALA A 239 6.79 16.05 2.60
N THR A 240 5.56 16.57 2.73
CA THR A 240 5.14 17.78 2.02
C THR A 240 4.41 18.75 2.93
N ASN A 241 4.77 20.03 2.87
CA ASN A 241 4.13 21.09 3.66
C ASN A 241 2.73 21.48 3.15
N ASN A 242 2.36 21.10 1.92
CA ASN A 242 1.07 21.43 1.34
C ASN A 242 0.01 20.37 1.74
N SER A 243 -1.09 20.82 2.36
CA SER A 243 -2.22 19.97 2.74
C SER A 243 -3.19 19.67 1.59
N ALA A 244 -3.08 20.37 0.46
CA ALA A 244 -4.00 20.23 -0.67
C ALA A 244 -3.80 18.92 -1.46
N HIS A 245 -2.60 18.33 -1.44
CA HIS A 245 -2.25 17.12 -2.18
C HIS A 245 -1.60 16.12 -1.24
N CYS A 246 -2.43 15.35 -0.53
CA CYS A 246 -1.97 14.56 0.60
C CYS A 246 -2.29 13.07 0.49
N ASP A 247 -1.34 12.24 0.05
CA ASP A 247 -1.61 10.81 -0.13
C ASP A 247 -1.72 10.07 1.22
N LEU A 248 -0.93 10.47 2.21
CA LEU A 248 -0.87 9.86 3.54
C LEU A 248 -0.82 10.94 4.62
N PHE A 249 -1.65 10.79 5.64
CA PHE A 249 -1.60 11.64 6.84
C PHE A 249 -1.06 10.85 8.04
N VAL A 250 0.03 11.35 8.63
CA VAL A 250 0.86 10.60 9.59
C VAL A 250 0.40 10.80 11.05
N GLN A 251 -0.11 11.98 11.40
CA GLN A 251 -0.56 12.29 12.76
C GLN A 251 -1.93 11.66 13.06
N LYS A 252 -2.44 11.74 14.29
CA LYS A 252 -3.75 11.15 14.64
C LYS A 252 -4.87 11.83 13.83
N HIS A 253 -5.75 11.03 13.22
CA HIS A 253 -6.82 11.52 12.35
C HIS A 253 -7.93 10.48 12.21
N ALA A 254 -9.12 10.94 11.83
CA ALA A 254 -10.25 10.11 11.42
C ALA A 254 -10.37 10.17 9.88
N ILE A 255 -10.95 9.14 9.27
CA ILE A 255 -11.08 9.03 7.81
C ILE A 255 -12.55 8.80 7.45
N LEU A 256 -13.14 9.66 6.63
CA LEU A 256 -14.45 9.46 6.05
C LEU A 256 -14.31 9.04 4.58
N LEU A 257 -14.98 7.95 4.20
CA LEU A 257 -14.93 7.39 2.85
C LEU A 257 -16.30 6.81 2.45
N ASP A 258 -16.59 6.77 1.15
CA ASP A 258 -17.78 6.09 0.61
C ASP A 258 -17.61 4.57 0.65
N VAL A 259 -18.62 3.86 1.14
CA VAL A 259 -18.64 2.40 1.26
C VAL A 259 -18.46 1.72 -0.10
N GLU A 260 -18.96 2.31 -1.17
CA GLU A 260 -18.78 1.76 -2.52
C GLU A 260 -17.30 1.75 -2.93
N VAL A 261 -16.55 2.78 -2.54
CA VAL A 261 -15.12 2.82 -2.80
C VAL A 261 -14.37 1.82 -1.92
N LEU A 262 -14.77 1.69 -0.66
CA LEU A 262 -14.21 0.69 0.26
C LEU A 262 -14.39 -0.75 -0.27
N ARG A 263 -15.56 -1.04 -0.88
CA ARG A 263 -15.86 -2.33 -1.53
C ARG A 263 -15.02 -2.60 -2.78
N SER A 264 -14.54 -1.54 -3.44
CA SER A 264 -13.68 -1.69 -4.62
C SER A 264 -12.21 -1.97 -4.27
N MET A 265 -11.82 -1.80 -3.00
CA MET A 265 -10.45 -2.06 -2.55
C MET A 265 -10.23 -3.56 -2.33
N PRO A 266 -9.04 -4.10 -2.67
CA PRO A 266 -8.74 -5.52 -2.46
C PRO A 266 -8.88 -5.97 -1.01
N GLU A 267 -8.33 -5.21 -0.06
CA GLU A 267 -8.34 -5.56 1.36
C GLU A 267 -8.37 -4.31 2.25
N PRO A 268 -9.54 -3.67 2.41
CA PRO A 268 -9.66 -2.39 3.10
C PRO A 268 -9.33 -2.43 4.60
N PHE A 269 -9.38 -3.62 5.22
CA PHE A 269 -9.13 -3.83 6.65
C PHE A 269 -7.82 -4.58 6.91
N THR A 270 -6.78 -4.33 6.11
CA THR A 270 -5.45 -4.91 6.34
C THR A 270 -4.60 -3.99 7.23
N LEU A 271 -3.82 -4.57 8.14
CA LEU A 271 -2.85 -3.84 8.96
C LEU A 271 -1.51 -3.67 8.25
N PRO A 272 -0.74 -2.61 8.56
CA PRO A 272 -1.01 -1.54 9.52
C PRO A 272 -2.09 -0.58 9.01
N PHE A 273 -3.02 -0.23 9.89
CA PHE A 273 -4.12 0.67 9.59
C PHE A 273 -3.91 2.03 10.28
N PRO A 274 -4.09 3.17 9.57
CA PRO A 274 -4.66 3.31 8.22
C PRO A 274 -3.63 3.28 7.07
N GLU A 275 -2.35 2.99 7.32
CA GLU A 275 -1.29 3.14 6.31
C GLU A 275 -1.53 2.29 5.05
N MET A 276 -1.95 1.02 5.20
CA MET A 276 -2.31 0.15 4.07
C MET A 276 -3.57 0.63 3.31
N LEU A 277 -4.52 1.26 4.02
CA LEU A 277 -5.71 1.86 3.40
C LEU A 277 -5.29 3.02 2.48
N TYR A 278 -4.35 3.87 2.92
CA TYR A 278 -3.85 4.98 2.11
C TYR A 278 -3.13 4.51 0.84
N ILE A 279 -2.33 3.44 0.94
CA ILE A 279 -1.65 2.87 -0.24
C ILE A 279 -2.69 2.37 -1.25
N GLN A 280 -3.69 1.62 -0.80
CA GLN A 280 -4.79 1.17 -1.67
C GLN A 280 -5.58 2.36 -2.26
N ALA A 281 -5.81 3.40 -1.46
CA ALA A 281 -6.47 4.62 -1.92
C ALA A 281 -5.66 5.36 -2.99
N LYS A 282 -4.33 5.38 -2.88
CA LYS A 282 -3.44 5.95 -3.88
C LYS A 282 -3.49 5.15 -5.19
N ILE A 283 -3.45 3.82 -5.12
CA ILE A 283 -3.56 2.93 -6.30
C ILE A 283 -4.92 3.13 -6.99
N ALA A 284 -5.99 3.31 -6.21
CA ALA A 284 -7.33 3.59 -6.71
C ALA A 284 -7.56 5.07 -7.09
N ASN A 285 -6.51 5.91 -7.11
CA ASN A 285 -6.52 7.33 -7.49
C ASN A 285 -7.60 8.16 -6.76
N LEU A 286 -7.79 7.93 -5.46
CA LEU A 286 -8.71 8.74 -4.66
C LEU A 286 -8.18 10.15 -4.44
N ALA A 287 -9.08 11.12 -4.54
CA ALA A 287 -8.79 12.50 -4.14
C ALA A 287 -8.86 12.62 -2.60
N THR A 288 -7.71 12.86 -1.98
CA THR A 288 -7.58 13.02 -0.54
C THR A 288 -7.66 14.49 -0.14
N THR A 289 -8.46 14.80 0.87
CA THR A 289 -8.66 16.18 1.35
C THR A 289 -8.55 16.23 2.87
N VAL A 290 -7.90 17.25 3.40
CA VAL A 290 -7.78 17.46 4.85
C VAL A 290 -8.83 18.48 5.31
N PHE A 291 -9.69 18.05 6.23
CA PHE A 291 -10.74 18.89 6.80
C PHE A 291 -10.15 19.94 7.76
N PRO A 292 -10.60 21.20 7.71
CA PRO A 292 -10.01 22.29 8.50
C PRO A 292 -10.38 22.27 9.99
N GLN A 293 -11.40 21.52 10.40
CA GLN A 293 -11.80 21.40 11.82
C GLN A 293 -11.30 20.09 12.42
N TYR A 294 -11.25 20.07 13.75
CA TYR A 294 -10.56 19.05 14.51
C TYR A 294 -11.49 18.29 15.45
N PHE A 295 -11.22 16.99 15.63
CA PHE A 295 -11.80 16.21 16.73
C PHE A 295 -11.05 16.44 18.04
N GLN A 296 -11.74 16.25 19.16
CA GLN A 296 -11.14 16.28 20.49
C GLN A 296 -10.51 14.93 20.82
N GLU A 297 -9.39 14.97 21.54
CA GLU A 297 -8.68 13.78 22.01
C GLU A 297 -9.22 13.34 23.37
N GLY A 298 -9.25 12.02 23.56
CA GLY A 298 -9.54 11.39 24.85
C GLY A 298 -8.27 11.16 25.65
N ARG A 299 -8.23 10.02 26.37
CA ARG A 299 -7.07 9.64 27.17
C ARG A 299 -5.83 9.44 26.29
N ARG A 300 -4.67 9.89 26.74
CA ARG A 300 -3.39 9.56 26.10
C ARG A 300 -3.04 8.09 26.35
N LEU A 301 -2.90 7.32 25.27
CA LEU A 301 -2.48 5.91 25.30
C LEU A 301 -0.97 5.78 25.09
N PHE A 302 -0.42 4.65 25.52
CA PHE A 302 0.98 4.24 25.35
C PHE A 302 1.96 5.20 26.04
N SER A 303 1.59 5.69 27.23
CA SER A 303 2.45 6.58 28.02
C SER A 303 3.57 5.81 28.73
N SER A 304 3.38 4.53 29.03
CA SER A 304 4.39 3.69 29.68
C SER A 304 5.42 3.20 28.66
N PHE A 305 6.68 3.04 29.11
CA PHE A 305 7.74 2.54 28.25
C PHE A 305 7.41 1.16 27.66
N HIS A 306 6.92 0.24 28.49
CA HIS A 306 6.60 -1.13 28.07
C HIS A 306 5.48 -1.20 27.03
N THR A 307 4.40 -0.44 27.22
CA THR A 307 3.29 -0.44 26.25
C THR A 307 3.68 0.26 24.95
N LYS A 308 4.52 1.30 25.02
CA LYS A 308 5.11 1.95 23.85
C LYS A 308 6.03 0.99 23.07
N GLN A 309 6.92 0.28 23.75
CA GLN A 309 7.82 -0.69 23.13
C GLN A 309 7.04 -1.84 22.47
N ARG A 310 6.07 -2.43 23.18
CA ARG A 310 5.21 -3.50 22.63
C ARG A 310 4.48 -3.04 21.37
N ARG A 311 3.89 -1.83 21.38
CA ARG A 311 3.25 -1.24 20.20
C ARG A 311 4.23 -1.10 19.03
N MET A 312 5.44 -0.63 19.30
CA MET A 312 6.48 -0.42 18.29
C MET A 312 6.91 -1.74 17.64
N GLU A 313 7.12 -2.79 18.43
CA GLU A 313 7.45 -4.14 17.93
C GLU A 313 6.33 -4.72 17.06
N LEU A 314 5.07 -4.62 17.50
CA LEU A 314 3.92 -5.08 16.71
C LEU A 314 3.79 -4.31 15.40
N ARG A 315 3.89 -2.98 15.43
CA ARG A 315 3.88 -2.18 14.19
C ARG A 315 5.01 -2.58 13.26
N ARG A 316 6.22 -2.81 13.76
CA ARG A 316 7.37 -3.24 12.94
C ARG A 316 7.06 -4.55 12.20
N ARG A 317 6.38 -5.51 12.85
CA ARG A 317 5.92 -6.76 12.21
C ARG A 317 4.86 -6.46 11.14
N GLN A 318 3.82 -5.71 11.49
CA GLN A 318 2.74 -5.33 10.56
C GLN A 318 3.27 -4.64 9.30
N PHE A 319 4.16 -3.66 9.44
CA PHE A 319 4.79 -2.99 8.30
C PHE A 319 5.59 -3.95 7.43
N ARG A 320 6.37 -4.86 8.03
CA ARG A 320 7.13 -5.88 7.29
C ARG A 320 6.20 -6.77 6.45
N ASP A 321 5.10 -7.21 7.04
CA ASP A 321 4.12 -8.06 6.36
C ASP A 321 3.39 -7.29 5.25
N MET A 322 3.03 -6.03 5.49
CA MET A 322 2.47 -5.14 4.47
C MET A 322 3.40 -4.97 3.27
N TYR A 323 4.68 -4.65 3.48
CA TYR A 323 5.63 -4.51 2.37
C TYR A 323 5.87 -5.82 1.63
N ARG A 324 5.88 -6.96 2.35
CA ARG A 324 5.93 -8.28 1.70
C ARG A 324 4.71 -8.51 0.81
N LYS A 325 3.51 -8.17 1.30
CA LYS A 325 2.24 -8.34 0.58
C LYS A 325 2.16 -7.46 -0.66
N LEU A 326 2.62 -6.21 -0.54
CA LEU A 326 2.71 -5.25 -1.65
C LEU A 326 3.90 -5.52 -2.60
N GLN A 327 4.73 -6.53 -2.30
CA GLN A 327 5.95 -6.84 -3.06
C GLN A 327 6.89 -5.63 -3.17
N ILE A 328 7.06 -4.88 -2.08
CA ILE A 328 8.01 -3.76 -1.99
C ILE A 328 9.29 -4.25 -1.32
N LYS A 329 10.42 -3.97 -1.97
CA LYS A 329 11.76 -4.38 -1.54
C LYS A 329 12.69 -3.21 -1.28
N ARG A 330 12.32 -1.99 -1.66
CA ARG A 330 13.08 -0.78 -1.37
C ARG A 330 12.13 0.33 -0.94
N ILE A 331 12.45 0.96 0.18
CA ILE A 331 11.71 2.10 0.70
C ILE A 331 12.64 3.28 0.78
N VAL A 332 12.20 4.41 0.23
CA VAL A 332 12.92 5.68 0.32
C VAL A 332 12.05 6.64 1.13
N ARG A 333 12.54 7.14 2.26
CA ARG A 333 11.86 8.14 3.07
C ARG A 333 12.62 9.45 2.98
N ARG A 334 11.95 10.48 2.49
CA ARG A 334 12.45 11.85 2.46
C ARG A 334 11.69 12.65 3.50
N THR A 335 12.33 12.90 4.64
CA THR A 335 11.71 13.61 5.77
C THR A 335 12.50 14.86 6.12
N HIS A 336 11.81 15.91 6.59
CA HIS A 336 12.49 17.08 7.13
C HIS A 336 12.96 16.75 8.55
N LYS A 337 14.28 16.73 8.79
CA LYS A 337 14.79 16.57 10.16
C LYS A 337 14.79 17.92 10.86
N VAL A 338 14.15 17.97 12.03
CA VAL A 338 14.35 19.07 12.98
C VAL A 338 15.56 18.71 13.83
N ASN A 339 16.56 19.57 13.85
CA ASN A 339 17.81 19.34 14.57
C ASN A 339 17.56 19.48 16.08
N THR A 340 17.21 18.37 16.76
CA THR A 340 17.17 18.34 18.22
C THR A 340 18.59 18.19 18.77
N LYS A 341 19.07 19.17 19.53
CA LYS A 341 20.23 18.98 20.41
C LYS A 341 19.84 18.02 21.55
N ALA A 342 19.84 16.72 21.29
CA ALA A 342 19.86 15.66 22.30
C ALA A 342 20.23 14.32 21.67
N SER A 343 21.21 13.64 22.29
CA SER A 343 21.71 12.29 22.01
C SER A 343 22.91 12.16 21.07
N THR A 344 24.05 12.67 21.54
CA THR A 344 25.36 12.02 21.31
C THR A 344 25.38 10.67 22.04
N ASN A 345 24.97 9.59 21.34
CA ASN A 345 25.34 8.17 21.53
C ASN A 345 24.16 7.24 21.20
N SER A 346 24.04 6.81 19.93
CA SER A 346 23.56 5.45 19.63
C SER A 346 23.92 5.03 18.20
N ASN A 347 25.00 4.25 18.05
CA ASN A 347 25.33 3.51 16.83
C ASN A 347 24.43 2.27 16.63
N ASN A 348 23.14 2.37 16.94
CA ASN A 348 22.16 1.31 16.68
C ASN A 348 20.98 1.89 15.91
N ALA A 349 21.08 1.81 14.59
CA ALA A 349 20.01 2.10 13.64
C ALA A 349 18.88 1.07 13.80
N ASN A 350 17.99 1.31 14.76
CA ASN A 350 16.77 0.55 14.95
C ASN A 350 15.57 1.49 14.74
N TRP A 351 15.00 1.44 13.53
CA TRP A 351 13.60 1.74 13.19
C TRP A 351 12.78 2.45 14.27
N GLN A 352 12.85 3.78 14.38
CA GLN A 352 11.96 4.57 15.23
C GLN A 352 10.92 5.30 14.37
N PRO A 353 9.65 4.82 14.29
CA PRO A 353 8.57 5.66 13.83
C PRO A 353 8.14 6.54 15.00
N HIS A 354 8.56 7.81 14.96
CA HIS A 354 8.11 8.90 15.82
C HIS A 354 8.56 8.87 17.30
N SER A 355 9.66 9.57 17.58
CA SER A 355 9.66 10.51 18.71
C SER A 355 10.42 11.77 18.35
N LEU A 356 9.70 12.86 18.10
CA LEU A 356 10.24 14.21 18.18
C LEU A 356 9.30 14.98 19.12
N VAL A 357 9.67 15.00 20.41
CA VAL A 357 9.21 16.05 21.33
C VAL A 357 10.13 17.22 21.07
N LEU A 358 9.58 18.37 20.66
CA LEU A 358 10.34 19.59 20.45
C LEU A 358 9.58 20.77 21.03
N ASP A 359 10.32 21.55 21.82
CA ASP A 359 9.88 22.78 22.45
C ASP A 359 9.46 23.84 21.43
N SER A 360 8.48 24.63 21.85
CA SER A 360 7.73 25.64 21.12
C SER A 360 8.53 26.85 20.63
N GLN A 361 9.87 26.79 20.59
CA GLN A 361 10.73 27.95 20.34
C GLN A 361 11.16 28.15 18.87
N PHE A 362 10.85 27.22 17.95
CA PHE A 362 11.28 27.32 16.54
C PHE A 362 10.25 27.96 15.59
N SER A 363 9.24 28.65 16.11
CA SER A 363 8.12 29.17 15.30
C SER A 363 8.37 30.52 14.60
N SER A 364 9.59 31.08 14.61
CA SER A 364 9.81 32.47 14.17
C SER A 364 10.88 32.72 13.10
N SER A 365 11.47 31.71 12.47
CA SER A 365 12.44 31.94 11.39
C SER A 365 12.19 31.09 10.14
N ASN A 366 12.28 31.75 8.98
CA ASN A 366 12.25 31.17 7.63
C ASN A 366 13.47 30.26 7.40
N PHE A 367 13.56 29.14 8.12
CA PHE A 367 14.60 28.14 7.93
C PHE A 367 14.01 26.92 7.24
N SER A 368 14.39 26.66 5.99
CA SER A 368 14.06 25.43 5.28
C SER A 368 14.78 24.27 5.95
N LEU A 369 14.05 23.41 6.65
CA LEU A 369 14.61 22.23 7.31
C LEU A 369 15.25 21.28 6.27
N PRO A 370 16.48 20.81 6.48
CA PRO A 370 17.14 19.91 5.55
C PRO A 370 16.35 18.60 5.43
N GLN A 371 16.14 18.17 4.17
CA GLN A 371 15.47 16.93 3.86
C GLN A 371 16.48 15.79 3.92
N VAL A 372 16.25 14.83 4.81
CA VAL A 372 17.09 13.64 4.97
C VAL A 372 16.45 12.47 4.26
N THR A 373 17.26 11.75 3.48
CA THR A 373 16.87 10.55 2.75
C THR A 373 17.32 9.31 3.51
N GLU A 374 16.36 8.50 3.96
CA GLU A 374 16.60 7.21 4.59
C GLU A 374 16.15 6.11 3.62
N ILE A 375 17.03 5.13 3.35
CA ILE A 375 16.76 4.03 2.42
C ILE A 375 16.76 2.73 3.19
N ASP A 376 15.65 2.00 3.12
CA ASP A 376 15.52 0.66 3.69
C ASP A 376 15.34 -0.37 2.57
N LEU A 377 16.13 -1.44 2.63
CA LEU A 377 16.03 -2.57 1.73
C LEU A 377 15.40 -3.76 2.45
N PHE A 378 14.37 -4.34 1.83
CA PHE A 378 13.68 -5.54 2.28
C PHE A 378 13.84 -6.62 1.21
N GLY A 379 14.52 -7.73 1.52
CA GLY A 379 14.72 -8.76 0.53
C GLY A 379 15.75 -9.79 0.97
N CYS A 380 16.60 -10.21 0.03
CA CYS A 380 17.63 -11.20 0.34
C CYS A 380 18.82 -10.55 1.07
N GLU A 381 19.25 -11.26 2.10
CA GLU A 381 20.43 -11.02 2.91
C GLU A 381 21.47 -12.13 2.68
N ARG A 382 22.64 -12.04 3.33
CA ARG A 382 23.72 -13.04 3.21
C ARG A 382 23.30 -14.43 3.71
N THR A 383 22.41 -14.47 4.68
CA THR A 383 21.90 -15.68 5.34
C THR A 383 20.66 -16.27 4.68
N THR A 384 20.13 -15.62 3.63
CA THR A 384 18.90 -16.04 2.94
C THR A 384 19.17 -16.38 1.49
N LYS A 385 18.27 -17.15 0.86
CA LYS A 385 18.31 -17.38 -0.59
C LYS A 385 18.09 -16.08 -1.38
N SER A 386 18.61 -16.04 -2.59
CA SER A 386 18.43 -14.90 -3.50
C SER A 386 16.96 -14.68 -3.86
N CYS A 387 16.57 -13.44 -4.12
CA CYS A 387 15.23 -13.15 -4.67
C CYS A 387 15.13 -13.45 -6.18
N ILE A 388 16.26 -13.68 -6.86
CA ILE A 388 16.30 -14.02 -8.30
C ILE A 388 15.72 -15.42 -8.53
N GLY A 389 16.00 -16.36 -7.61
CA GLY A 389 15.61 -17.76 -7.77
C GLY A 389 16.37 -18.46 -8.88
N THR A 390 15.82 -19.58 -9.35
CA THR A 390 16.35 -20.33 -10.50
C THR A 390 15.99 -19.61 -11.79
N VAL A 391 16.99 -19.38 -12.66
CA VAL A 391 16.79 -18.76 -13.97
C VAL A 391 16.49 -19.86 -14.99
N TYR A 392 15.39 -19.75 -15.73
CA TYR A 392 14.98 -20.70 -16.77
C TYR A 392 14.97 -20.00 -18.13
N ASN A 393 15.65 -20.57 -19.13
CA ASN A 393 15.79 -19.99 -20.48
C ASN A 393 16.20 -18.51 -20.47
N ASN A 394 17.23 -18.16 -19.70
CA ASN A 394 17.72 -16.78 -19.52
C ASN A 394 16.66 -15.79 -18.99
N ARG A 395 15.57 -16.29 -18.38
CA ARG A 395 14.49 -15.48 -17.81
C ARG A 395 14.28 -15.82 -16.34
N PRO A 396 14.63 -14.91 -15.42
CA PRO A 396 14.32 -15.04 -14.00
C PRO A 396 12.81 -14.97 -13.74
N PHE A 397 12.34 -15.50 -12.60
CA PHE A 397 10.91 -15.57 -12.30
C PHE A 397 10.21 -14.20 -12.31
N TYR A 398 10.87 -13.15 -11.83
CA TYR A 398 10.29 -11.81 -11.78
C TYR A 398 9.97 -11.21 -13.16
N TYR A 399 10.63 -11.68 -14.22
CA TYR A 399 10.33 -11.27 -15.59
C TYR A 399 8.88 -11.59 -15.95
N TYR A 400 8.39 -12.77 -15.55
CA TYR A 400 7.00 -13.20 -15.79
C TYR A 400 5.98 -12.42 -14.94
N LEU A 401 6.44 -11.67 -13.92
CA LEU A 401 5.59 -10.79 -13.12
C LEU A 401 5.55 -9.35 -13.66
N GLY A 402 6.21 -9.07 -14.80
CA GLY A 402 6.35 -7.71 -15.33
C GLY A 402 7.16 -6.81 -14.41
N LYS A 403 8.18 -7.36 -13.75
CA LYS A 403 9.04 -6.65 -12.80
C LYS A 403 10.51 -6.80 -13.18
N HIS A 404 11.31 -5.85 -12.73
CA HIS A 404 12.76 -5.83 -12.92
C HIS A 404 13.49 -6.60 -11.81
N THR A 405 14.82 -6.62 -11.83
CA THR A 405 15.59 -7.26 -10.76
C THR A 405 15.32 -6.60 -9.41
N PRO A 406 15.07 -7.38 -8.35
CA PRO A 406 14.96 -6.86 -7.00
C PRO A 406 16.13 -5.93 -6.60
N PRO A 407 15.88 -4.73 -6.05
CA PRO A 407 16.93 -3.79 -5.68
C PRO A 407 17.89 -4.36 -4.64
N CYS A 408 17.40 -5.22 -3.75
CA CYS A 408 18.25 -5.96 -2.84
C CYS A 408 19.25 -6.85 -3.59
N CYS A 409 18.88 -7.51 -4.70
CA CYS A 409 19.80 -8.34 -5.47
C CYS A 409 20.79 -7.51 -6.28
N LEU A 410 20.35 -6.40 -6.88
CA LEU A 410 21.24 -5.47 -7.58
C LEU A 410 22.35 -4.95 -6.66
N ASP A 411 22.02 -4.60 -5.42
CA ASP A 411 22.99 -4.17 -4.40
C ASP A 411 24.04 -5.26 -4.08
N LYS A 412 23.63 -6.53 -4.07
CA LYS A 412 24.55 -7.67 -3.83
C LYS A 412 25.39 -7.97 -5.05
N LEU A 413 24.84 -7.85 -6.27
CA LEU A 413 25.61 -7.93 -7.51
C LEU A 413 26.73 -6.88 -7.52
N LYS A 414 26.41 -5.63 -7.19
CA LYS A 414 27.41 -4.55 -7.09
C LYS A 414 28.48 -4.84 -6.05
N THR A 415 28.07 -5.31 -4.87
CA THR A 415 28.99 -5.68 -3.79
C THR A 415 29.92 -6.83 -4.20
N THR A 416 29.39 -7.91 -4.76
CA THR A 416 30.19 -9.06 -5.22
C THR A 416 31.11 -8.67 -6.38
N PHE A 417 30.64 -7.84 -7.32
CA PHE A 417 31.46 -7.30 -8.39
C PHE A 417 32.65 -6.51 -7.88
N ASN A 418 32.41 -5.59 -6.94
CA ASN A 418 33.48 -4.79 -6.36
C ASN A 418 34.54 -5.65 -5.66
N HIS A 419 34.11 -6.70 -4.95
CA HIS A 419 35.02 -7.65 -4.29
C HIS A 419 35.85 -8.44 -5.32
N VAL A 420 35.24 -8.92 -6.41
CA VAL A 420 35.96 -9.65 -7.47
C VAL A 420 36.99 -8.75 -8.15
N LEU A 421 36.62 -7.50 -8.46
CA LEU A 421 37.56 -6.54 -9.05
C LEU A 421 38.77 -6.30 -8.16
N GLU A 422 38.54 -6.09 -6.87
CA GLU A 422 39.61 -5.88 -5.89
C GLU A 422 40.56 -7.08 -5.81
N GLU A 423 40.03 -8.31 -5.75
CA GLU A 423 40.84 -9.53 -5.80
C GLU A 423 41.67 -9.61 -7.09
N PHE A 424 41.05 -9.35 -8.24
CA PHE A 424 41.72 -9.43 -9.55
C PHE A 424 42.83 -8.39 -9.70
N GLU A 425 42.60 -7.16 -9.26
CA GLU A 425 43.59 -6.09 -9.29
C GLU A 425 44.75 -6.36 -8.31
N ASN A 426 44.45 -6.86 -7.11
CA ASN A 426 45.46 -7.18 -6.09
C ASN A 426 46.41 -8.30 -6.53
N VAL A 427 45.91 -9.33 -7.21
CA VAL A 427 46.76 -10.44 -7.71
C VAL A 427 47.26 -10.23 -9.15
N GLY A 428 46.86 -9.13 -9.79
CA GLY A 428 47.26 -8.79 -11.15
C GLY A 428 46.74 -9.75 -12.22
N ILE A 429 45.48 -10.16 -12.15
CA ILE A 429 44.81 -10.93 -13.21
C ILE A 429 44.39 -9.98 -14.34
N ARG A 430 44.69 -10.33 -15.59
CA ARG A 430 44.14 -9.61 -16.75
C ARG A 430 42.69 -10.02 -16.95
N TYR A 431 41.78 -9.06 -16.84
CA TYR A 431 40.35 -9.24 -16.97
C TYR A 431 39.73 -8.15 -17.84
N TRP A 432 38.52 -8.39 -18.34
CA TRP A 432 37.70 -7.39 -19.01
C TRP A 432 36.21 -7.62 -18.75
N LEU A 433 35.44 -6.54 -18.76
CA LEU A 433 33.98 -6.60 -18.67
C LEU A 433 33.41 -7.19 -19.97
N ASP A 434 32.40 -8.05 -19.88
CA ASP A 434 31.90 -8.79 -21.05
C ASP A 434 30.37 -8.80 -21.16
N ASN A 435 29.87 -9.24 -22.32
CA ASN A 435 28.47 -9.48 -22.64
C ASN A 435 27.53 -8.31 -22.26
N TYR A 436 26.39 -8.62 -21.62
CA TYR A 436 25.40 -7.62 -21.19
C TYR A 436 25.93 -6.66 -20.13
N SER A 437 26.97 -7.02 -19.38
CA SER A 437 27.57 -6.12 -18.39
C SER A 437 28.34 -5.01 -19.10
N LEU A 438 29.11 -5.35 -20.14
CA LEU A 438 29.80 -4.39 -21.00
C LEU A 438 28.80 -3.50 -21.76
N LYS A 439 27.74 -4.09 -22.32
CA LYS A 439 26.66 -3.32 -22.95
C LYS A 439 26.08 -2.26 -22.00
N SER A 440 25.74 -2.67 -20.76
CA SER A 440 25.13 -1.76 -19.78
C SER A 440 26.09 -0.63 -19.37
N ALA A 441 27.39 -0.93 -19.30
CA ALA A 441 28.43 0.06 -19.02
C ALA A 441 28.48 1.15 -20.10
N ILE A 442 28.43 0.77 -21.38
CA ILE A 442 28.44 1.73 -22.50
C ILE A 442 27.15 2.55 -22.55
N GLU A 443 25.98 1.92 -22.36
CA GLU A 443 24.70 2.62 -22.51
C GLU A 443 24.38 3.56 -21.35
N THR A 444 24.76 3.21 -20.11
CA THR A 444 24.27 3.94 -18.93
C THR A 444 25.31 4.17 -17.84
N ASN A 445 26.54 3.64 -17.98
CA ASN A 445 27.54 3.55 -16.91
C ASN A 445 27.04 2.85 -15.63
N GLN A 446 25.88 2.19 -15.68
CA GLN A 446 25.21 1.53 -14.56
C GLN A 446 24.89 0.07 -14.88
N LEU A 447 24.59 -0.71 -13.85
CA LEU A 447 24.08 -2.06 -14.01
C LEU A 447 22.64 -2.00 -14.52
N SER A 448 22.33 -2.79 -15.56
CA SER A 448 20.96 -2.90 -16.10
C SER A 448 19.94 -3.22 -14.99
N PRO A 449 18.74 -2.61 -15.02
CA PRO A 449 17.67 -2.90 -14.06
C PRO A 449 17.22 -4.37 -14.11
N ASP A 450 17.44 -5.06 -15.23
CA ASP A 450 17.09 -6.48 -15.44
C ASP A 450 18.27 -7.45 -15.26
N ALA A 451 19.43 -6.95 -14.83
CA ALA A 451 20.61 -7.79 -14.63
C ALA A 451 20.38 -8.79 -13.49
N TYR A 452 20.67 -10.07 -13.74
CA TYR A 452 20.64 -11.12 -12.72
C TYR A 452 22.02 -11.73 -12.43
N ASP A 453 22.99 -11.47 -13.29
CA ASP A 453 24.41 -11.78 -13.13
C ASP A 453 25.25 -10.64 -13.72
N ILE A 454 26.54 -10.65 -13.40
CA ILE A 454 27.56 -9.81 -14.04
C ILE A 454 28.60 -10.75 -14.61
N ASP A 455 29.02 -10.52 -15.86
CA ASP A 455 30.01 -11.35 -16.54
C ASP A 455 31.34 -10.59 -16.63
N ILE A 456 32.39 -11.23 -16.13
CA ILE A 456 33.78 -10.77 -16.28
C ILE A 456 34.55 -11.88 -16.98
N SER A 457 35.29 -11.54 -18.01
CA SER A 457 36.17 -12.47 -18.71
C SER A 457 37.61 -12.26 -18.27
N PHE A 458 38.41 -13.32 -18.24
CA PHE A 458 39.80 -13.25 -17.79
C PHE A 458 40.71 -14.23 -18.54
N ASN A 459 42.01 -13.95 -18.54
CA ASN A 459 43.01 -14.83 -19.15
C ASN A 459 43.32 -16.02 -18.24
N VAL A 460 43.13 -17.25 -18.75
CA VAL A 460 43.40 -18.50 -18.02
C VAL A 460 44.84 -18.63 -17.54
N GLN A 461 45.80 -18.05 -18.26
CA GLN A 461 47.21 -18.10 -17.86
C GLN A 461 47.46 -17.41 -16.52
N ASP A 462 46.59 -16.47 -16.13
CA ASP A 462 46.69 -15.73 -14.87
C ASP A 462 45.93 -16.40 -13.72
N LEU A 463 45.25 -17.53 -13.97
CA LEU A 463 44.40 -18.20 -12.99
C LEU A 463 45.16 -18.56 -11.71
N GLU A 464 46.37 -19.10 -11.85
CA GLU A 464 47.22 -19.52 -10.73
C GLU A 464 47.65 -18.37 -9.81
N ARG A 465 47.44 -17.10 -10.20
CA ARG A 465 47.74 -15.92 -9.38
C ARG A 465 46.73 -15.74 -8.24
N SER A 466 45.46 -16.11 -8.42
CA SER A 466 44.47 -16.03 -7.34
C SER A 466 44.38 -17.35 -6.57
N ASN A 467 44.67 -17.25 -5.28
CA ASN A 467 44.50 -18.36 -4.34
C ASN A 467 43.04 -18.83 -4.26
N ALA A 468 42.07 -17.90 -4.37
CA ALA A 468 40.65 -18.23 -4.32
C ALA A 468 40.25 -19.08 -5.54
N MET A 469 40.63 -18.64 -6.75
CA MET A 469 40.34 -19.38 -7.97
C MET A 469 41.03 -20.75 -7.99
N LYS A 470 42.33 -20.81 -7.62
CA LYS A 470 43.10 -22.06 -7.53
C LYS A 470 42.44 -23.08 -6.60
N LYS A 471 42.03 -22.66 -5.40
CA LYS A 471 41.33 -23.54 -4.45
C LYS A 471 39.98 -24.00 -5.00
N SER A 472 39.24 -23.08 -5.64
CA SER A 472 37.91 -23.33 -6.18
C SER A 472 37.87 -24.30 -7.38
N GLN A 473 39.01 -24.59 -8.02
CA GLN A 473 39.10 -25.56 -9.12
C GLN A 473 38.69 -26.97 -8.70
N SER A 474 39.11 -27.40 -7.51
CA SER A 474 38.91 -28.78 -7.03
C SER A 474 37.69 -28.90 -6.12
N LYS A 475 37.45 -27.89 -5.28
CA LYS A 475 36.33 -27.86 -4.34
C LYS A 475 35.86 -26.42 -4.13
N PRO A 476 34.57 -26.21 -3.84
CA PRO A 476 34.08 -24.90 -3.45
C PRO A 476 34.89 -24.27 -2.30
N PHE A 477 35.18 -22.98 -2.42
CA PHE A 477 35.97 -22.22 -1.46
C PHE A 477 35.17 -21.03 -0.92
N VAL A 478 35.24 -20.80 0.40
CA VAL A 478 34.69 -19.59 1.04
C VAL A 478 35.86 -18.76 1.49
N ASP A 479 35.92 -17.50 1.09
CA ASP A 479 36.97 -16.58 1.52
C ASP A 479 36.73 -16.00 2.92
N ASN A 480 37.65 -15.13 3.36
CA ASN A 480 37.61 -14.50 4.67
C ASN A 480 36.43 -13.52 4.84
N GLU A 481 35.91 -12.97 3.74
CA GLU A 481 34.76 -12.05 3.72
C GLU A 481 33.42 -12.79 3.57
N GLY A 482 33.48 -14.11 3.39
CA GLY A 482 32.33 -15.00 3.27
C GLY A 482 31.73 -15.05 1.87
N PHE A 483 32.43 -14.65 0.81
CA PHE A 483 32.00 -14.92 -0.57
C PHE A 483 32.34 -16.35 -0.94
N TYR A 484 31.53 -16.92 -1.83
CA TYR A 484 31.58 -18.34 -2.16
C TYR A 484 32.01 -18.52 -3.61
N TRP A 485 33.22 -19.05 -3.77
CA TRP A 485 33.90 -19.28 -5.03
C TRP A 485 33.71 -20.74 -5.47
N ILE A 486 33.15 -20.93 -6.66
CA ILE A 486 32.90 -22.26 -7.22
C ILE A 486 33.29 -22.31 -8.69
N LYS A 487 33.80 -23.46 -9.12
CA LYS A 487 33.88 -23.81 -10.54
C LYS A 487 32.60 -24.55 -10.94
N ALA A 488 31.91 -24.07 -11.97
CA ALA A 488 30.73 -24.72 -12.51
C ALA A 488 31.12 -26.07 -13.15
N THR A 489 30.40 -27.13 -12.80
CA THR A 489 30.66 -28.49 -13.30
C THR A 489 30.41 -28.60 -14.79
N ASP A 490 29.28 -28.03 -15.25
CA ASP A 490 28.75 -28.30 -16.59
C ASP A 490 29.35 -27.35 -17.65
N GLY A 491 30.05 -26.30 -17.22
CA GLY A 491 30.57 -25.28 -18.14
C GLY A 491 32.00 -24.80 -17.90
N HIS A 492 32.70 -25.34 -16.91
CA HIS A 492 34.10 -25.03 -16.59
C HIS A 492 34.47 -23.56 -16.33
N TYR A 493 33.49 -22.68 -16.19
CA TYR A 493 33.68 -21.29 -15.74
C TYR A 493 33.63 -21.18 -14.22
N PHE A 494 34.09 -20.06 -13.66
CA PHE A 494 33.99 -19.82 -12.21
C PHE A 494 32.81 -18.90 -11.91
N ARG A 495 32.25 -19.04 -10.71
CA ARG A 495 31.20 -18.15 -10.22
C ARG A 495 31.51 -17.75 -8.79
N VAL A 496 31.46 -16.46 -8.53
CA VAL A 496 31.61 -15.88 -7.19
C VAL A 496 30.24 -15.47 -6.71
N GLN A 497 29.74 -16.16 -5.69
CA GLN A 497 28.43 -15.90 -5.11
C GLN A 497 28.58 -15.06 -3.85
N PHE A 498 27.56 -14.23 -3.57
CA PHE A 498 27.51 -13.38 -2.39
C PHE A 498 27.62 -14.19 -1.09
N SER A 499 27.03 -15.39 -1.05
CA SER A 499 27.30 -16.37 -0.01
C SER A 499 26.92 -17.77 -0.49
N LYS A 500 27.24 -18.80 0.32
CA LYS A 500 26.81 -20.18 0.06
C LYS A 500 25.28 -20.32 -0.08
N LEU A 501 24.51 -19.51 0.65
CA LEU A 501 23.04 -19.53 0.61
C LEU A 501 22.49 -18.57 -0.46
N ASN A 502 23.15 -17.43 -0.66
CA ASN A 502 22.72 -16.38 -1.59
C ASN A 502 23.54 -16.44 -2.88
N GLN A 503 22.96 -17.06 -3.90
CA GLN A 503 23.61 -17.37 -5.19
C GLN A 503 23.69 -16.20 -6.18
N VAL A 504 23.29 -14.99 -5.76
CA VAL A 504 23.56 -13.75 -6.51
C VAL A 504 25.07 -13.62 -6.66
N GLY A 505 25.55 -13.37 -7.87
CA GLY A 505 26.99 -13.43 -8.08
C GLY A 505 27.45 -13.02 -9.47
N VAL A 506 28.76 -13.04 -9.61
CA VAL A 506 29.50 -12.69 -10.82
C VAL A 506 30.01 -13.98 -11.45
N ASN A 507 29.82 -14.13 -12.76
CA ASN A 507 30.42 -15.21 -13.53
C ASN A 507 31.80 -14.75 -14.04
N LEU A 508 32.80 -15.59 -13.85
CA LEU A 508 34.16 -15.39 -14.35
C LEU A 508 34.39 -16.37 -15.49
N LEU A 509 34.53 -15.81 -16.69
CA LEU A 509 34.59 -16.55 -17.95
C LEU A 509 36.05 -16.72 -18.37
N PRO A 510 36.60 -17.94 -18.35
CA PRO A 510 37.98 -18.21 -18.72
C PRO A 510 38.17 -18.16 -20.25
N TYR A 511 39.14 -17.38 -20.71
CA TYR A 511 39.58 -17.35 -22.11
C TYR A 511 41.08 -17.64 -22.24
N GLU A 512 41.44 -18.32 -23.31
CA GLU A 512 42.82 -18.60 -23.71
C GLU A 512 43.18 -17.78 -24.95
N ILE A 513 44.34 -17.14 -24.92
CA ILE A 513 44.84 -16.32 -26.02
C ILE A 513 45.83 -17.16 -26.82
N THR A 514 45.49 -17.50 -28.07
CA THR A 514 46.33 -18.32 -28.96
C THR A 514 46.58 -17.57 -30.26
N GLY A 515 47.77 -16.96 -30.38
CA GLY A 515 48.10 -16.16 -31.56
C GLY A 515 47.19 -14.94 -31.68
N ASN A 516 46.46 -14.83 -32.80
CA ASN A 516 45.52 -13.73 -33.03
C ASN A 516 44.06 -14.03 -32.62
N GLU A 517 43.79 -15.20 -32.04
CA GLU A 517 42.44 -15.59 -31.64
C GLU A 517 42.35 -15.80 -30.13
N VAL A 518 41.26 -15.32 -29.54
CA VAL A 518 40.90 -15.52 -28.14
C VAL A 518 39.77 -16.55 -28.09
N ARG A 519 40.03 -17.71 -27.50
CA ARG A 519 39.10 -18.84 -27.44
C ARG A 519 38.60 -19.09 -26.03
N ALA A 520 37.32 -19.39 -25.89
CA ALA A 520 36.73 -19.74 -24.61
C ALA A 520 37.34 -21.06 -24.08
N ASN A 521 37.78 -21.07 -22.83
CA ASN A 521 38.29 -22.26 -22.16
C ASN A 521 37.21 -22.86 -21.24
N GLY A 522 36.11 -23.30 -21.85
CA GLY A 522 34.95 -23.84 -21.16
C GLY A 522 33.69 -23.80 -22.02
N PHE A 523 32.59 -24.32 -21.48
CA PHE A 523 31.30 -24.43 -22.16
C PHE A 523 30.23 -23.64 -21.40
N PHE A 524 30.12 -22.34 -21.66
CA PHE A 524 29.16 -21.46 -20.99
C PHE A 524 28.08 -20.92 -21.94
N GLY A 525 27.64 -21.77 -22.88
CA GLY A 525 26.56 -21.49 -23.84
C GLY A 525 26.94 -20.42 -24.86
N TRP A 526 25.98 -19.58 -25.25
CA TRP A 526 26.19 -18.49 -26.22
C TRP A 526 27.26 -17.48 -25.81
N LYS A 527 27.55 -17.37 -24.50
CA LYS A 527 28.58 -16.48 -23.96
C LYS A 527 30.02 -16.91 -24.34
N ALA A 528 30.21 -18.16 -24.80
CA ALA A 528 31.50 -18.76 -25.16
C ALA A 528 31.85 -18.57 -26.65
N SER A 529 31.86 -17.31 -27.11
CA SER A 529 32.20 -16.94 -28.50
C SER A 529 33.69 -16.61 -28.62
N SER A 530 34.40 -17.11 -29.65
CA SER A 530 35.76 -16.66 -29.95
C SER A 530 35.77 -15.28 -30.62
N PHE A 531 36.87 -14.53 -30.45
CA PHE A 531 37.03 -13.19 -31.02
C PHE A 531 38.51 -12.87 -31.27
N SER A 532 38.82 -11.78 -32.01
CA SER A 532 40.19 -11.39 -32.32
C SER A 532 40.95 -10.90 -31.09
N ALA A 533 42.23 -11.29 -30.95
CA ALA A 533 43.12 -10.78 -29.91
C ALA A 533 43.40 -9.27 -30.05
N ASP A 534 43.18 -8.69 -31.23
CA ASP A 534 43.30 -7.26 -31.49
C ASP A 534 42.43 -6.43 -30.53
N TYR A 535 41.26 -6.97 -30.13
CA TYR A 535 40.38 -6.30 -29.17
C TYR A 535 40.98 -6.15 -27.77
N LEU A 536 42.00 -6.93 -27.42
CA LEU A 536 42.68 -6.87 -26.11
C LEU A 536 44.01 -6.11 -26.16
N HIS A 537 44.45 -5.64 -27.33
CA HIS A 537 45.77 -5.06 -27.54
C HIS A 537 45.71 -3.72 -28.31
N PRO A 538 45.66 -2.56 -27.61
CA PRO A 538 45.57 -2.40 -26.15
C PRO A 538 44.13 -2.56 -25.64
N MET A 539 43.98 -3.00 -24.39
CA MET A 539 42.68 -2.91 -23.68
C MET A 539 42.33 -1.43 -23.42
N SER A 540 41.04 -1.14 -23.46
CA SER A 540 40.48 0.16 -23.10
C SER A 540 39.88 0.12 -21.69
N THR A 541 39.40 1.25 -21.19
CA THR A 541 38.65 1.32 -19.93
C THR A 541 37.28 1.93 -20.13
N VAL A 542 36.30 1.46 -19.37
CA VAL A 542 34.92 1.97 -19.35
C VAL A 542 34.51 2.30 -17.92
N LEU A 543 33.68 3.34 -17.75
CA LEU A 543 33.09 3.66 -16.46
C LEU A 543 31.92 2.70 -16.19
N PHE A 544 32.06 1.87 -15.16
CA PHE A 544 30.99 0.96 -14.75
C PHE A 544 30.85 0.98 -13.23
N LEU A 545 29.63 1.25 -12.74
CA LEU A 545 29.33 1.31 -11.30
C LEU A 545 30.23 2.30 -10.52
N GLY A 546 30.66 3.38 -11.18
CA GLY A 546 31.52 4.41 -10.59
C GLY A 546 33.00 4.07 -10.53
N LYS A 547 33.44 2.95 -11.12
CA LYS A 547 34.84 2.55 -11.26
C LYS A 547 35.25 2.50 -12.73
N SER A 548 36.53 2.78 -13.00
CA SER A 548 37.12 2.55 -14.32
C SER A 548 37.49 1.07 -14.42
N VAL A 549 36.82 0.33 -15.30
CA VAL A 549 36.95 -1.13 -15.46
C VAL A 549 37.56 -1.44 -16.81
N MET A 550 38.44 -2.43 -16.88
CA MET A 550 39.05 -2.88 -18.15
C MET A 550 37.98 -3.43 -19.10
N CYS A 551 38.09 -3.08 -20.38
CA CYS A 551 37.22 -3.56 -21.44
C CYS A 551 38.01 -3.76 -22.74
N PRO A 552 37.49 -4.56 -23.69
CA PRO A 552 38.09 -4.64 -25.02
C PRO A 552 38.07 -3.26 -25.70
N ASN A 553 39.04 -2.98 -26.58
CA ASN A 553 38.95 -1.81 -27.47
C ASN A 553 37.84 -2.01 -28.51
N ASN A 554 37.50 -0.95 -29.25
CA ASN A 554 36.45 -0.96 -30.28
C ASN A 554 35.17 -1.68 -29.80
N VAL A 555 34.69 -1.27 -28.61
CA VAL A 555 33.66 -1.99 -27.83
C VAL A 555 32.40 -2.30 -28.62
N LEU A 556 31.98 -1.40 -29.52
CA LEU A 556 30.79 -1.60 -30.35
C LEU A 556 30.97 -2.79 -31.30
N GLU A 557 32.08 -2.84 -32.03
CA GLU A 557 32.42 -3.95 -32.92
C GLU A 557 32.60 -5.26 -32.15
N TYR A 558 33.23 -5.20 -30.97
CA TYR A 558 33.37 -6.35 -30.09
C TYR A 558 31.99 -6.91 -29.67
N LEU A 559 31.05 -6.05 -29.26
CA LEU A 559 29.70 -6.47 -28.88
C LEU A 559 28.89 -7.00 -30.08
N GLU A 560 29.04 -6.38 -31.26
CA GLU A 560 28.44 -6.84 -32.50
C GLU A 560 28.96 -8.23 -32.90
N SER A 561 30.25 -8.51 -32.73
CA SER A 561 30.82 -9.85 -32.97
C SER A 561 30.21 -10.95 -32.09
N LYS A 562 29.56 -10.55 -30.99
CA LYS A 562 28.84 -11.43 -30.06
C LYS A 562 27.32 -11.41 -30.23
N ASP A 563 26.82 -10.83 -31.33
CA ASP A 563 25.39 -10.63 -31.60
C ASP A 563 24.66 -9.76 -30.54
N ILE A 564 25.39 -8.91 -29.82
CA ILE A 564 24.83 -8.02 -28.80
C ILE A 564 24.71 -6.60 -29.38
N LYS A 565 23.48 -6.21 -29.72
CA LYS A 565 23.19 -4.85 -30.18
C LYS A 565 23.16 -3.85 -29.02
N VAL A 566 23.90 -2.76 -29.17
CA VAL A 566 23.88 -1.58 -28.31
C VAL A 566 22.85 -0.60 -28.87
N LYS A 567 22.02 0.00 -28.02
CA LYS A 567 21.15 1.11 -28.44
C LYS A 567 22.03 2.34 -28.61
N SER A 568 22.29 2.77 -29.84
CA SER A 568 22.85 4.10 -30.10
C SER A 568 21.83 5.16 -29.71
N GLU A 569 22.27 6.25 -29.07
CA GLU A 569 21.41 7.40 -28.70
C GLU A 569 20.70 8.04 -29.91
N ASP A 570 21.12 7.71 -31.14
CA ASP A 570 20.53 8.21 -32.40
C ASP A 570 19.28 7.45 -32.91
N MET A 571 18.76 6.45 -32.18
CA MET A 571 17.51 5.75 -32.55
C MET A 571 16.36 6.03 -31.59
N ALA A 572 16.15 7.31 -31.28
CA ALA A 572 14.96 7.80 -30.61
C ALA A 572 14.22 8.83 -31.47
N ILE A 573 13.90 8.47 -32.71
CA ILE A 573 12.75 8.93 -33.52
C ILE A 573 12.50 7.78 -34.53
N GLU A 574 11.23 7.40 -34.74
CA GLU A 574 10.70 6.25 -35.52
C GLU A 574 10.64 4.93 -34.72
N ASP A 575 9.50 4.30 -34.41
CA ASP A 575 8.08 4.53 -34.66
C ASP A 575 7.26 3.75 -33.60
N GLU A 576 6.09 4.29 -33.27
CA GLU A 576 4.87 3.76 -32.59
C GLU A 576 4.95 2.68 -31.49
#